data_AF-A0A1I2LXN8-F1
#
_entry.id   AF-A0A1I2LXN8-F1
#
_cell.length_a   1.000
_cell.length_b   1.000
_cell.length_c   1.000
_cell.angle_alpha   90.00
_cell.angle_beta   90.00
_cell.angle_gamma   90.00
#
_symmetry.space_group_name_H-M   'P 1'
#
loop_
_entity.id
_entity.type
_entity.pdbx_description
1 polymer ?
#
loop_
_entity_poly.entity_id
_entity_poly.type
_entity_poly.pdbx_seq_one_letter_code
_entity_poly.pdbx_strand_id
1 'polypeptide(L)'
;MIPAMTTPHRPPRSVRRVALLAVAGAAVAGAVAVYADRRLRTVAPPPSPIEPLPGDPPPAPGRASARIRVVAGAVVAVVAMAVVALTVVVAARTARSEATATAAAVTAGPAETTPMPLVTCQFTIATQTDPSVPVTCGYETAGTRSPIHEPAADLTDSRFFGAALPDTLAVNGAACPDGMTPLLVESAYPKLAATFVRIPGLRSVEPTFQLRRRYPDESLALERAHSPVSAGQAAELDLRMVQRLVQGETYEWRVKGTPQSVAGGDWSPWCGFTIAEKTSDHLGLDDTRDYTVTRSAAVWRTVLEALGPVETEAGKGMAIRASIATAMAGASKADDLVPVRLTGDDWSRVVGGLARRASADGSPGHWAVVDDISFALGGHPHPTMGFPRPGAAQPA
;
A
#
# COMPACT_ATOMS: atom_id res chain seq x y z
N MET A 1 26.39 -57.56 -9.49
CA MET A 1 27.09 -56.29 -9.75
C MET A 1 26.21 -55.44 -10.65
N ILE A 2 25.66 -54.34 -10.14
CA ILE A 2 24.85 -53.38 -10.90
C ILE A 2 25.56 -52.04 -10.81
N PRO A 3 25.86 -51.34 -11.92
CA PRO A 3 26.54 -50.06 -11.88
C PRO A 3 25.57 -48.96 -11.43
N ALA A 4 26.06 -48.07 -10.56
CA ALA A 4 25.30 -46.92 -10.05
C ALA A 4 25.09 -45.89 -11.17
N MET A 5 23.82 -45.55 -11.43
CA MET A 5 23.46 -44.40 -12.27
C MET A 5 23.69 -43.11 -11.49
N THR A 6 24.63 -42.29 -11.93
CA THR A 6 24.79 -40.90 -11.47
C THR A 6 23.75 -40.01 -12.12
N THR A 7 22.83 -39.46 -11.32
CA THR A 7 21.88 -38.43 -11.76
C THR A 7 22.59 -37.10 -12.04
N PRO A 8 22.20 -36.34 -13.09
CA PRO A 8 22.84 -35.08 -13.43
C PRO A 8 22.53 -33.98 -12.39
N HIS A 9 23.57 -33.29 -11.93
CA HIS A 9 23.46 -32.15 -11.02
C HIS A 9 22.67 -31.00 -11.65
N ARG A 10 21.53 -30.66 -11.03
CA ARG A 10 20.82 -29.40 -11.33
C ARG A 10 21.72 -28.22 -10.95
N PRO A 11 21.85 -27.19 -11.82
CA PRO A 11 22.58 -25.99 -11.46
C PRO A 11 21.90 -25.27 -10.28
N PRO A 12 22.68 -24.64 -9.39
CA PRO A 12 22.18 -23.97 -8.20
C PRO A 12 21.20 -22.85 -8.57
N ARG A 13 20.12 -22.71 -7.78
CA ARG A 13 19.00 -21.77 -8.01
C ARG A 13 19.45 -20.32 -8.16
N SER A 14 20.63 -19.95 -7.64
CA SER A 14 21.24 -18.62 -7.77
C SER A 14 21.60 -18.27 -9.21
N VAL A 15 22.14 -19.21 -10.00
CA VAL A 15 22.53 -18.99 -11.40
C VAL A 15 21.32 -18.67 -12.27
N ARG A 16 20.16 -19.31 -11.99
CA ARG A 16 18.91 -19.02 -12.68
C ARG A 16 18.39 -17.60 -12.40
N ARG A 17 18.54 -17.07 -11.18
CA ARG A 17 18.08 -15.72 -10.82
C ARG A 17 18.94 -14.64 -11.47
N VAL A 18 20.25 -14.85 -11.53
CA VAL A 18 21.18 -13.92 -12.20
C VAL A 18 20.92 -13.87 -13.71
N ALA A 19 20.70 -15.02 -14.35
CA ALA A 19 20.35 -15.07 -15.76
C ALA A 19 19.01 -14.36 -16.06
N LEU A 20 18.00 -14.52 -15.19
CA LEU A 20 16.70 -13.85 -15.32
C LEU A 20 16.81 -12.33 -15.19
N LEU A 21 17.62 -11.84 -14.26
CA LEU A 21 17.89 -10.41 -14.08
C LEU A 21 18.63 -9.81 -15.29
N ALA A 22 19.58 -10.55 -15.87
CA ALA A 22 20.29 -10.12 -17.08
C ALA A 22 19.34 -9.99 -18.28
N VAL A 23 18.45 -10.97 -18.47
CA VAL A 23 17.43 -10.94 -19.55
C VAL A 23 16.42 -9.81 -19.34
N ALA A 24 15.95 -9.60 -18.10
CA ALA A 24 15.06 -8.50 -17.78
C ALA A 24 15.72 -7.12 -18.02
N GLY A 25 16.99 -6.97 -17.63
CA GLY A 25 17.76 -5.75 -17.90
C GLY A 25 17.93 -5.47 -19.39
N ALA A 26 18.21 -6.49 -20.20
CA ALA A 26 18.31 -6.36 -21.65
C ALA A 26 16.96 -5.96 -22.30
N ALA A 27 15.85 -6.52 -21.82
CA ALA A 27 14.51 -6.18 -22.31
C ALA A 27 14.13 -4.72 -22.00
N VAL A 28 14.44 -4.24 -20.79
CA VAL A 28 14.20 -2.83 -20.41
C VAL A 28 15.06 -1.88 -21.24
N ALA A 29 16.35 -2.20 -21.45
CA ALA A 29 17.23 -1.39 -22.30
C ALA A 29 16.73 -1.31 -23.75
N GLY A 30 16.24 -2.43 -24.31
CA GLY A 30 15.63 -2.47 -25.63
C GLY A 30 14.35 -1.62 -25.72
N ALA A 31 13.48 -1.68 -24.71
CA ALA A 31 12.26 -0.88 -24.65
C ALA A 31 12.55 0.64 -24.58
N VAL A 32 13.56 1.04 -23.80
CA VAL A 32 14.00 2.43 -23.70
C VAL A 32 14.58 2.93 -25.03
N ALA A 33 15.38 2.10 -25.72
CA ALA A 33 15.92 2.44 -27.04
C ALA A 33 14.82 2.63 -28.09
N VAL A 34 13.81 1.75 -28.12
CA VAL A 34 12.65 1.86 -29.04
C VAL A 34 11.80 3.09 -28.71
N TYR A 35 11.61 3.40 -27.43
CA TYR A 35 10.88 4.59 -27.00
C TYR A 35 11.61 5.88 -27.42
N ALA A 36 12.93 5.93 -27.25
CA ALA A 36 13.75 7.07 -27.68
C ALA A 36 13.73 7.26 -29.20
N ASP A 37 13.82 6.19 -30.00
CA ASP A 37 13.74 6.27 -31.46
C ASP A 37 12.37 6.79 -31.93
N ARG A 38 11.28 6.30 -31.32
CA ARG A 38 9.92 6.79 -31.63
C ARG A 38 9.75 8.28 -31.31
N ARG A 39 10.26 8.73 -30.16
CA ARG A 39 10.19 10.15 -29.78
C ARG A 39 10.98 11.05 -30.73
N LEU A 40 12.14 10.59 -31.22
CA LEU A 40 12.94 11.32 -32.20
C LEU A 40 12.26 11.43 -33.57
N ARG A 41 11.45 10.43 -33.96
CA ARG A 41 10.66 10.47 -35.21
C ARG A 41 9.38 11.31 -35.13
N THR A 42 8.85 11.55 -33.93
CA THR A 42 7.62 12.34 -33.71
C THR A 42 7.86 13.85 -33.57
N VAL A 43 9.10 14.33 -33.71
CA VAL A 43 9.34 15.78 -33.84
C VAL A 43 8.77 16.20 -35.18
N ALA A 44 7.70 16.99 -35.14
CA ALA A 44 6.96 17.43 -36.31
C ALA A 44 7.90 18.02 -37.39
N PRO A 45 7.64 17.81 -38.69
CA PRO A 45 8.30 18.59 -39.72
C PRO A 45 8.07 20.08 -39.42
N PRO A 46 9.08 20.94 -39.62
CA PRO A 46 8.91 22.37 -39.39
C PRO A 46 7.72 22.89 -40.21
N PRO A 47 6.95 23.86 -39.69
CA PRO A 47 5.86 24.46 -40.45
C PRO A 47 6.40 24.96 -41.80
N SER A 48 5.61 24.77 -42.86
CA SER A 48 5.94 25.20 -44.21
C SER A 48 6.45 26.64 -44.21
N PRO A 49 7.49 26.98 -45.00
CA PRO A 49 8.06 28.31 -45.01
C PRO A 49 6.98 29.33 -45.34
N ILE A 50 6.77 30.30 -44.45
CA ILE A 50 6.07 31.54 -44.79
C ILE A 50 6.91 32.20 -45.89
N GLU A 51 6.28 32.48 -47.02
CA GLU A 51 6.90 33.14 -48.17
C GLU A 51 7.53 34.46 -47.69
N PRO A 52 8.87 34.63 -47.78
CA PRO A 52 9.51 35.83 -47.30
C PRO A 52 9.09 37.02 -48.15
N LEU A 53 8.71 38.12 -47.50
CA LEU A 53 8.52 39.40 -48.17
C LEU A 53 9.83 39.80 -48.89
N PRO A 54 9.75 40.41 -50.09
CA PRO A 54 10.92 40.74 -50.86
C PRO A 54 11.75 41.81 -50.12
N GLY A 55 12.92 41.41 -49.61
CA GLY A 55 13.88 42.31 -48.98
C GLY A 55 14.74 41.70 -47.88
N ASP A 56 14.35 40.57 -47.29
CA ASP A 56 15.10 39.99 -46.17
C ASP A 56 16.29 39.11 -46.62
N PRO A 57 17.49 39.30 -46.03
CA PRO A 57 18.64 38.45 -46.30
C PRO A 57 18.46 37.04 -45.72
N PRO A 58 19.00 36.00 -46.37
CA PRO A 58 18.78 34.61 -45.98
C PRO A 58 19.36 34.30 -44.59
N PRO A 59 18.64 33.55 -43.73
CA PRO A 59 19.14 33.15 -42.42
C PRO A 59 20.27 32.12 -42.53
N ALA A 60 21.33 32.30 -41.73
CA ALA A 60 22.48 31.42 -41.71
C ALA A 60 22.12 29.99 -41.23
N PRO A 61 22.69 28.93 -41.84
CA PRO A 61 22.36 27.56 -41.48
C PRO A 61 22.87 27.15 -40.08
N GLY A 62 21.93 26.95 -39.17
CA GLY A 62 21.81 25.75 -38.32
C GLY A 62 22.96 25.33 -37.40
N ARG A 63 23.24 26.08 -36.31
CA ARG A 63 24.05 25.60 -35.16
C ARG A 63 23.26 24.82 -34.08
N ALA A 64 21.93 24.76 -34.16
CA ALA A 64 21.09 24.17 -33.10
C ALA A 64 21.05 22.62 -33.13
N SER A 65 21.13 22.00 -34.31
CA SER A 65 20.94 20.56 -34.49
C SER A 65 22.08 19.70 -33.94
N ALA A 66 23.29 20.26 -33.83
CA ALA A 66 24.46 19.56 -33.29
C ALA A 66 24.45 19.46 -31.75
N ARG A 67 23.90 20.46 -31.05
CA ARG A 67 23.86 20.46 -29.57
C ARG A 67 22.89 19.43 -29.00
N ILE A 68 21.78 19.15 -29.68
CA ILE A 68 20.75 18.20 -29.22
C ILE A 68 21.26 16.75 -29.26
N ARG A 69 22.08 16.39 -30.27
CA ARG A 69 22.66 15.04 -30.36
C ARG A 69 23.71 14.75 -29.29
N VAL A 70 24.48 15.76 -28.88
CA VAL A 70 25.51 15.61 -27.83
C VAL A 70 24.87 15.41 -26.45
N VAL A 71 23.78 16.13 -26.15
CA VAL A 71 23.08 16.00 -24.85
C VAL A 71 22.40 14.64 -24.71
N ALA A 72 21.78 14.12 -25.78
CA ALA A 72 21.15 12.80 -25.75
C ALA A 72 22.17 11.66 -25.52
N GLY A 73 23.36 11.73 -26.13
CA GLY A 73 24.43 10.75 -25.92
C GLY A 73 24.98 10.75 -24.49
N ALA A 74 25.11 11.93 -23.87
CA ALA A 74 25.58 12.06 -22.49
C ALA A 74 24.60 11.46 -21.48
N VAL A 75 23.29 11.66 -21.66
CA VAL A 75 22.26 11.11 -20.74
C VAL A 75 22.24 9.57 -20.80
N VAL A 76 22.35 8.99 -22.00
CA VAL A 76 22.39 7.52 -22.16
C VAL A 76 23.63 6.92 -21.48
N ALA A 77 24.80 7.56 -21.59
CA ALA A 77 26.02 7.10 -20.93
C ALA A 77 25.92 7.15 -19.40
N VAL A 78 25.32 8.20 -18.83
CA VAL A 78 25.13 8.34 -17.38
C VAL A 78 24.17 7.28 -16.85
N VAL A 79 23.07 7.02 -17.56
CA VAL A 79 22.10 5.98 -17.16
C VAL A 79 22.74 4.58 -17.23
N ALA A 80 23.52 4.29 -18.28
CA ALA A 80 24.24 3.02 -18.39
C ALA A 80 25.24 2.83 -17.24
N MET A 81 26.02 3.86 -16.90
CA MET A 81 26.97 3.82 -15.78
C MET A 81 26.26 3.61 -14.43
N ALA A 82 25.11 4.25 -14.21
CA ALA A 82 24.32 4.07 -12.99
C ALA A 82 23.78 2.64 -12.84
N VAL A 83 23.34 2.02 -13.94
CA VAL A 83 22.86 0.62 -13.95
C VAL A 83 24.01 -0.35 -13.68
N VAL A 84 25.20 -0.13 -14.24
CA VAL A 84 26.39 -0.94 -13.94
C VAL A 84 26.80 -0.80 -12.48
N ALA A 85 26.82 0.42 -11.92
CA ALA A 85 27.12 0.62 -10.51
C ALA A 85 26.11 -0.08 -9.59
N LEU A 86 24.81 0.00 -9.91
CA LEU A 86 23.75 -0.65 -9.13
C LEU A 86 23.89 -2.17 -9.16
N THR A 87 24.19 -2.76 -10.32
CA THR A 87 24.39 -4.21 -10.45
C THR A 87 25.61 -4.70 -9.67
N VAL A 88 26.70 -3.94 -9.64
CA VAL A 88 27.88 -4.25 -8.81
C VAL A 88 27.54 -4.19 -7.32
N VAL A 89 26.80 -3.17 -6.86
CA VAL A 89 26.40 -3.04 -5.45
C VAL A 89 25.48 -4.17 -5.01
N VAL A 90 24.52 -4.58 -5.86
CA VAL A 90 23.62 -5.70 -5.57
C VAL A 90 24.40 -7.01 -5.49
N ALA A 91 25.32 -7.26 -6.42
CA ALA A 91 26.18 -8.46 -6.40
C ALA A 91 27.07 -8.52 -5.15
N ALA A 92 27.63 -7.39 -4.72
CA ALA A 92 28.43 -7.31 -3.51
C ALA A 92 27.62 -7.57 -2.23
N ARG A 93 26.36 -7.08 -2.17
CA ARG A 93 25.47 -7.35 -1.02
C ARG A 93 25.05 -8.81 -0.94
N THR A 94 24.75 -9.46 -2.07
CA THR A 94 24.38 -10.88 -2.08
C THR A 94 25.55 -11.78 -1.66
N ALA A 95 26.78 -11.45 -2.07
CA ALA A 95 27.97 -12.19 -1.62
C ALA A 95 28.20 -12.05 -0.11
N ARG A 96 27.89 -10.88 0.48
CA ARG A 96 28.04 -10.64 1.91
C ARG A 96 27.01 -11.39 2.76
N SER A 97 25.78 -11.58 2.26
CA SER A 97 24.74 -12.36 2.95
C SER A 97 25.00 -13.86 2.99
N GLU A 98 25.72 -14.40 1.99
CA GLU A 98 26.08 -15.82 1.96
C GLU A 98 27.19 -16.15 2.97
N ALA A 99 28.09 -15.21 3.26
CA ALA A 99 29.15 -15.36 4.25
C ALA A 99 28.62 -15.37 5.71
N THR A 100 27.52 -14.67 6.00
CA THR A 100 26.91 -14.67 7.34
C THR A 100 26.05 -15.89 7.61
N ALA A 101 25.43 -16.48 6.57
CA ALA A 101 24.57 -17.65 6.70
C ALA A 101 25.37 -18.94 7.02
N THR A 102 26.60 -19.06 6.55
CA THR A 102 27.49 -20.20 6.86
C THR A 102 28.08 -20.15 8.26
N ALA A 103 28.19 -18.96 8.87
CA ALA A 103 28.67 -18.81 10.25
C ALA A 103 27.62 -19.21 11.31
N ALA A 104 26.32 -19.10 11.00
CA ALA A 104 25.24 -19.42 11.93
C ALA A 104 24.89 -20.92 12.01
N ALA A 105 25.26 -21.71 11.00
CA ALA A 105 24.89 -23.12 10.91
C ALA A 105 25.76 -24.08 11.76
N VAL A 106 26.87 -23.60 12.34
CA VAL A 106 27.83 -24.46 13.06
C VAL A 106 27.51 -24.57 14.57
N THR A 107 26.55 -23.82 15.10
CA THR A 107 26.34 -23.69 16.56
C THR A 107 25.07 -24.32 17.14
N ALA A 108 24.25 -25.05 16.37
CA ALA A 108 23.01 -25.66 16.88
C ALA A 108 23.13 -27.19 17.02
N GLY A 109 23.32 -27.67 18.25
CA GLY A 109 23.15 -29.08 18.64
C GLY A 109 21.67 -29.50 18.73
N PRO A 110 21.36 -30.81 18.83
CA PRO A 110 20.00 -31.32 18.65
C PRO A 110 19.10 -31.03 19.85
N ALA A 111 17.89 -30.53 19.58
CA ALA A 111 16.86 -30.21 20.57
C ALA A 111 16.01 -31.44 20.94
N GLU A 112 15.81 -31.59 22.24
CA GLU A 112 14.90 -32.53 22.91
C GLU A 112 13.43 -32.21 22.55
N THR A 113 12.62 -33.23 22.31
CA THR A 113 11.21 -33.12 21.90
C THR A 113 10.30 -33.24 23.11
N THR A 114 9.59 -32.15 23.47
CA THR A 114 8.48 -32.16 24.42
C THR A 114 7.13 -32.27 23.70
N PRO A 115 6.15 -33.03 24.21
CA PRO A 115 4.87 -33.25 23.55
C PRO A 115 3.90 -32.06 23.72
N MET A 116 3.14 -31.77 22.65
CA MET A 116 2.06 -30.76 22.65
C MET A 116 0.88 -31.20 23.52
N PRO A 117 0.20 -30.28 24.26
CA PRO A 117 -1.02 -30.60 24.98
C PRO A 117 -2.24 -30.66 24.05
N LEU A 118 -3.06 -31.70 24.24
CA LEU A 118 -4.41 -31.83 23.68
C LEU A 118 -5.33 -30.74 24.25
N VAL A 119 -6.11 -30.09 23.37
CA VAL A 119 -7.19 -29.16 23.76
C VAL A 119 -8.46 -29.95 24.06
N THR A 120 -8.96 -29.88 25.30
CA THR A 120 -10.30 -30.37 25.69
C THR A 120 -11.21 -29.19 25.99
N CYS A 121 -12.28 -29.01 25.21
CA CYS A 121 -13.36 -28.07 25.53
C CYS A 121 -14.32 -28.72 26.54
N GLN A 122 -14.43 -28.17 27.75
CA GLN A 122 -15.54 -28.49 28.66
C GLN A 122 -16.70 -27.54 28.40
N PHE A 123 -17.83 -28.07 27.93
CA PHE A 123 -19.09 -27.34 27.84
C PHE A 123 -19.80 -27.43 29.20
N THR A 124 -19.86 -26.33 29.94
CA THR A 124 -20.79 -26.21 31.07
C THR A 124 -22.09 -25.63 30.54
N ILE A 125 -23.09 -26.49 30.31
CA ILE A 125 -24.44 -26.05 29.93
C ILE A 125 -25.11 -25.50 31.19
N ALA A 126 -25.08 -24.18 31.37
CA ALA A 126 -26.01 -23.50 32.26
C ALA A 126 -27.31 -23.23 31.47
N THR A 127 -28.37 -23.95 31.80
CA THR A 127 -29.72 -23.67 31.32
C THR A 127 -30.16 -22.30 31.85
N GLN A 128 -30.11 -21.25 31.03
CA GLN A 128 -30.70 -19.95 31.34
C GLN A 128 -31.59 -19.49 30.18
N THR A 129 -32.88 -19.32 30.48
CA THR A 129 -34.01 -19.09 29.56
C THR A 129 -34.25 -17.61 29.25
N ASP A 130 -33.21 -16.84 28.91
CA ASP A 130 -33.39 -15.45 28.51
C ASP A 130 -32.65 -15.15 27.19
N PRO A 131 -33.37 -14.99 26.06
CA PRO A 131 -32.76 -14.74 24.74
C PRO A 131 -32.21 -13.32 24.56
N SER A 132 -32.17 -12.49 25.61
CA SER A 132 -31.75 -11.09 25.54
C SER A 132 -30.33 -10.80 26.05
N VAL A 133 -29.59 -11.81 26.52
CA VAL A 133 -28.20 -11.65 26.97
C VAL A 133 -27.23 -12.19 25.90
N PRO A 134 -26.35 -11.36 25.29
CA PRO A 134 -25.35 -11.85 24.37
C PRO A 134 -24.37 -12.77 25.11
N VAL A 135 -24.22 -14.01 24.62
CA VAL A 135 -23.21 -14.95 25.10
C VAL A 135 -21.84 -14.48 24.61
N THR A 136 -21.08 -13.81 25.47
CA THR A 136 -19.68 -13.48 25.22
C THR A 136 -18.82 -14.71 25.49
N CYS A 137 -18.40 -15.40 24.42
CA CYS A 137 -17.37 -16.42 24.51
C CYS A 137 -15.99 -15.73 24.66
N GLY A 138 -15.50 -15.63 25.89
CA GLY A 138 -14.11 -15.25 26.15
C GLY A 138 -13.19 -16.41 25.78
N TYR A 139 -12.26 -16.18 24.85
CA TYR A 139 -11.14 -17.08 24.61
C TYR A 139 -9.98 -16.65 25.52
N GLU A 140 -9.77 -17.36 26.62
CA GLU A 140 -8.49 -17.30 27.33
C GLU A 140 -7.53 -18.27 26.64
N THR A 141 -6.62 -17.73 25.82
CA THR A 141 -5.46 -18.49 25.37
C THR A 141 -4.50 -18.67 26.54
N ALA A 142 -4.56 -19.85 27.17
CA ALA A 142 -3.51 -20.32 28.08
C ALA A 142 -2.23 -20.59 27.26
N GLY A 143 -1.48 -19.54 27.00
CA GLY A 143 -0.20 -19.56 26.29
C GLY A 143 0.72 -18.51 26.90
N THR A 144 1.55 -18.95 27.85
CA THR A 144 2.57 -18.15 28.53
C THR A 144 3.63 -17.65 27.56
N ARG A 145 3.37 -16.49 26.95
CA ARG A 145 4.32 -15.42 26.61
C ARG A 145 3.49 -14.18 26.37
N SER A 146 3.30 -13.38 27.42
CA SER A 146 2.88 -11.98 27.22
C SER A 146 3.85 -11.34 26.22
N PRO A 147 3.36 -10.60 25.21
CA PRO A 147 4.24 -9.66 24.53
C PRO A 147 4.87 -8.81 25.62
N ILE A 148 6.19 -8.60 25.56
CA ILE A 148 6.88 -7.70 26.47
C ILE A 148 6.32 -6.30 26.18
N HIS A 149 5.24 -5.95 26.87
CA HIS A 149 4.75 -4.59 26.91
C HIS A 149 5.80 -3.83 27.73
N GLU A 150 6.68 -3.12 27.03
CA GLU A 150 7.49 -2.10 27.68
C GLU A 150 6.51 -1.18 28.45
N PRO A 151 6.67 -1.03 29.76
CA PRO A 151 5.77 -0.19 30.54
C PRO A 151 5.84 1.25 30.03
N ALA A 152 4.72 1.97 30.11
CA ALA A 152 4.70 3.39 29.81
C ALA A 152 5.79 4.12 30.61
N ALA A 153 6.43 5.13 30.02
CA ALA A 153 7.33 6.01 30.75
C ALA A 153 6.58 6.64 31.94
N ASP A 154 7.10 6.46 33.14
CA ASP A 154 6.57 7.11 34.33
C ASP A 154 6.87 8.62 34.24
N LEU A 155 5.82 9.44 34.08
CA LEU A 155 5.93 10.90 33.98
C LEU A 155 6.53 11.53 35.24
N THR A 156 6.55 10.81 36.36
CA THR A 156 7.15 11.26 37.63
C THR A 156 8.63 10.92 37.75
N ASP A 157 9.17 10.10 36.84
CA ASP A 157 10.58 9.74 36.83
C ASP A 157 11.43 10.89 36.28
N SER A 158 12.40 11.29 37.09
CA SER A 158 13.24 12.46 36.85
C SER A 158 14.03 12.42 35.55
N ARG A 159 14.28 11.22 34.99
CA ARG A 159 14.95 11.06 33.69
C ARG A 159 14.14 11.59 32.51
N PHE A 160 12.84 11.82 32.69
CA PHE A 160 11.95 12.33 31.66
C PHE A 160 11.53 13.79 31.87
N PHE A 161 12.09 14.50 32.86
CA PHE A 161 11.84 15.93 33.00
C PHE A 161 12.26 16.69 31.74
N GLY A 162 11.29 17.38 31.11
CA GLY A 162 11.51 18.11 29.87
C GLY A 162 11.50 17.26 28.60
N ALA A 163 11.16 15.97 28.68
CA ALA A 163 10.95 15.11 27.52
C ALA A 163 9.53 15.28 26.94
N ALA A 164 9.42 15.34 25.61
CA ALA A 164 8.14 15.43 24.91
C ALA A 164 7.46 14.06 24.89
N LEU A 165 6.90 13.66 26.04
CA LEU A 165 6.25 12.37 26.17
C LEU A 165 4.86 12.37 25.52
N PRO A 166 4.50 11.30 24.79
CA PRO A 166 3.16 11.13 24.26
C PRO A 166 2.14 11.08 25.39
N ASP A 167 1.03 11.80 25.22
CA ASP A 167 -0.04 11.95 26.21
C ASP A 167 -1.28 11.16 25.80
N THR A 168 -1.76 11.38 24.57
CA THR A 168 -2.87 10.62 24.01
C THR A 168 -2.49 10.00 22.67
N LEU A 169 -3.07 8.84 22.38
CA LEU A 169 -2.98 8.15 21.10
C LEU A 169 -4.40 7.93 20.56
N ALA A 170 -4.59 8.14 19.27
CA ALA A 170 -5.87 7.92 18.61
C ALA A 170 -5.68 7.33 17.21
N VAL A 171 -6.66 6.53 16.79
CA VAL A 171 -6.76 5.96 15.45
C VAL A 171 -8.09 6.41 14.86
N ASN A 172 -8.06 7.14 13.75
CA ASN A 172 -9.24 7.77 13.14
C ASN A 172 -10.06 8.62 14.14
N GLY A 173 -9.37 9.30 15.07
CA GLY A 173 -10.00 10.11 16.11
C GLY A 173 -10.56 9.34 17.30
N ALA A 174 -10.65 8.01 17.24
CA ALA A 174 -10.98 7.18 18.39
C ALA A 174 -9.75 6.98 19.27
N ALA A 175 -9.87 7.29 20.56
CA ALA A 175 -8.79 7.08 21.53
C ALA A 175 -8.39 5.60 21.57
N CYS A 176 -7.09 5.35 21.67
CA CYS A 176 -6.56 4.02 21.87
C CYS A 176 -7.05 3.47 23.22
N PRO A 177 -7.78 2.34 23.25
CA PRO A 177 -8.26 1.79 24.50
C PRO A 177 -7.08 1.29 25.35
N ASP A 178 -7.15 1.53 26.65
CA ASP A 178 -6.27 0.88 27.61
C ASP A 178 -6.62 -0.61 27.68
N GLY A 179 -5.71 -1.49 27.22
CA GLY A 179 -5.86 -2.95 27.35
C GLY A 179 -5.77 -3.74 26.03
N MET A 180 -6.21 -5.00 26.07
CA MET A 180 -5.93 -6.00 25.03
C MET A 180 -6.93 -6.04 23.87
N THR A 181 -8.05 -5.33 23.93
CA THR A 181 -9.05 -5.35 22.83
C THR A 181 -8.67 -4.32 21.77
N PRO A 182 -8.19 -4.73 20.59
CA PRO A 182 -7.81 -3.79 19.55
C PRO A 182 -9.05 -3.07 19.01
N LEU A 183 -8.93 -1.76 18.78
CA LEU A 183 -9.95 -0.97 18.09
C LEU A 183 -10.22 -1.56 16.70
N LEU A 184 -11.48 -1.80 16.34
CA LEU A 184 -11.84 -2.18 14.98
C LEU A 184 -11.90 -0.94 14.07
N VAL A 185 -11.20 -0.99 12.94
CA VAL A 185 -11.04 0.14 12.02
C VAL A 185 -11.57 -0.23 10.64
N GLU A 186 -12.59 0.49 10.17
CA GLU A 186 -13.25 0.27 8.88
C GLU A 186 -12.55 1.00 7.70
N SER A 187 -11.23 1.13 7.78
CA SER A 187 -10.39 1.80 6.80
C SER A 187 -9.07 1.06 6.64
N ALA A 188 -8.67 0.79 5.39
CA ALA A 188 -7.36 0.21 5.08
C ALA A 188 -6.22 1.26 5.16
N TYR A 189 -6.58 2.53 5.41
CA TYR A 189 -5.66 3.65 5.54
C TYR A 189 -5.99 4.49 6.77
N PRO A 190 -5.81 3.94 7.99
CA PRO A 190 -6.07 4.69 9.19
C PRO A 190 -5.17 5.92 9.32
N LYS A 191 -5.70 6.93 9.99
CA LYS A 191 -4.98 8.10 10.47
C LYS A 191 -4.59 7.87 11.93
N LEU A 192 -3.29 7.83 12.19
CA LEU A 192 -2.74 7.73 13.54
C LEU A 192 -2.49 9.15 14.05
N ALA A 193 -2.94 9.46 15.26
CA ALA A 193 -2.79 10.79 15.85
C ALA A 193 -2.29 10.68 17.29
N ALA A 194 -1.37 11.55 17.67
CA ALA A 194 -0.84 11.62 19.02
C ALA A 194 -0.68 13.07 19.50
N THR A 195 -0.98 13.31 20.77
CA THR A 195 -0.61 14.57 21.45
C THR A 195 0.58 14.33 22.37
N PHE A 196 1.29 15.41 22.69
CA PHE A 196 2.43 15.38 23.60
C PHE A 196 2.17 16.28 24.79
N VAL A 197 2.72 15.90 25.94
CA VAL A 197 2.68 16.72 27.15
C VAL A 197 3.28 18.11 26.85
N ARG A 198 2.59 19.17 27.26
CA ARG A 198 3.09 20.54 27.08
C ARG A 198 4.24 20.81 28.05
N ILE A 199 5.39 21.15 27.50
CA ILE A 199 6.57 21.54 28.26
C ILE A 199 6.74 23.06 28.14
N PRO A 200 6.78 23.81 29.25
CA PRO A 200 7.05 25.24 29.21
C PRO A 200 8.34 25.57 28.45
N GLY A 201 8.26 26.50 27.49
CA GLY A 201 9.39 26.91 26.65
C GLY A 201 9.64 26.03 25.43
N LEU A 202 9.06 24.83 25.34
CA LEU A 202 9.14 23.99 24.14
C LEU A 202 8.13 24.48 23.08
N ARG A 203 8.63 24.82 21.90
CA ARG A 203 7.80 25.36 20.80
C ARG A 203 7.33 24.28 19.83
N SER A 204 8.14 23.24 19.63
CA SER A 204 7.87 22.18 18.67
C SER A 204 8.44 20.83 19.12
N VAL A 205 7.82 19.76 18.63
CA VAL A 205 8.21 18.37 18.86
C VAL A 205 8.34 17.69 17.51
N GLU A 206 9.40 16.94 17.27
CA GLU A 206 9.56 16.11 16.09
C GLU A 206 9.06 14.68 16.39
N PRO A 207 7.92 14.25 15.82
CA PRO A 207 7.35 12.96 16.14
C PRO A 207 7.96 11.87 15.24
N THR A 208 8.31 10.74 15.84
CA THR A 208 8.67 9.51 15.13
C THR A 208 7.64 8.44 15.43
N PHE A 209 6.98 7.94 14.39
CA PHE A 209 5.98 6.88 14.49
C PHE A 209 6.62 5.53 14.19
N GLN A 210 6.17 4.51 14.92
CA GLN A 210 6.52 3.11 14.68
C GLN A 210 5.23 2.30 14.57
N LEU A 211 5.13 1.47 13.53
CA LEU A 211 3.98 0.60 13.26
C LEU A 211 4.51 -0.80 12.92
N ARG A 212 3.90 -1.83 13.48
CA ARG A 212 4.19 -3.23 13.20
C ARG A 212 2.91 -4.05 13.10
N ARG A 213 3.02 -5.19 12.44
CA ARG A 213 1.95 -6.20 12.45
C ARG A 213 2.10 -7.06 13.70
N ARG A 214 0.99 -7.46 14.34
CA ARG A 214 1.03 -8.21 15.61
C ARG A 214 1.26 -9.70 15.40
N TYR A 215 0.65 -10.29 14.38
CA TYR A 215 0.76 -11.72 14.04
C TYR A 215 0.57 -11.93 12.52
N PRO A 216 1.16 -12.98 11.91
CA PRO A 216 2.09 -13.95 12.48
C PRO A 216 3.57 -13.49 12.45
N ASP A 217 3.83 -12.29 11.93
CA ASP A 217 5.16 -11.72 11.79
C ASP A 217 5.18 -10.37 12.52
N GLU A 218 5.97 -10.25 13.60
CA GLU A 218 6.19 -9.00 14.34
C GLU A 218 7.14 -8.04 13.60
N SER A 219 7.31 -8.25 12.29
CA SER A 219 8.16 -7.41 11.48
C SER A 219 7.67 -5.96 11.51
N LEU A 220 8.65 -5.06 11.65
CA LEU A 220 8.42 -3.63 11.59
C LEU A 220 7.82 -3.29 10.23
N ALA A 221 6.57 -2.83 10.23
CA ALA A 221 5.88 -2.43 9.01
C ALA A 221 6.31 -1.01 8.59
N LEU A 222 6.61 -0.13 9.54
CA LEU A 222 7.01 1.25 9.29
C LEU A 222 7.69 1.87 10.52
N GLU A 223 8.77 2.62 10.29
CA GLU A 223 9.27 3.62 11.24
C GLU A 223 9.56 4.92 10.48
N ARG A 224 8.96 6.04 10.93
CA ARG A 224 9.01 7.30 10.17
C ARG A 224 9.01 8.53 11.07
N ALA A 225 10.08 9.31 10.95
CA ALA A 225 10.13 10.68 11.47
C ALA A 225 9.28 11.61 10.60
N HIS A 226 8.61 12.58 11.24
CA HIS A 226 7.77 13.57 10.60
C HIS A 226 8.25 14.99 10.91
N SER A 227 7.78 15.95 10.13
CA SER A 227 8.06 17.36 10.38
C SER A 227 7.67 17.77 11.80
N PRO A 228 8.40 18.72 12.42
CA PRO A 228 8.06 19.21 13.74
C PRO A 228 6.63 19.75 13.81
N VAL A 229 5.90 19.35 14.85
CA VAL A 229 4.57 19.87 15.17
C VAL A 229 4.67 20.91 16.27
N SER A 230 3.81 21.93 16.22
CA SER A 230 3.78 22.96 17.26
C SER A 230 3.27 22.38 18.58
N ALA A 231 3.75 22.90 19.70
CA ALA A 231 3.28 22.47 21.02
C ALA A 231 1.74 22.62 21.14
N GLY A 232 1.07 21.52 21.52
CA GLY A 232 -0.38 21.47 21.64
C GLY A 232 -1.14 21.10 20.36
N GLN A 233 -0.47 20.94 19.21
CA GLN A 233 -1.05 20.32 18.03
C GLN A 233 -0.84 18.81 18.06
N ALA A 234 -1.80 18.05 17.52
CA ALA A 234 -1.63 16.61 17.33
C ALA A 234 -0.63 16.35 16.21
N ALA A 235 0.29 15.43 16.44
CA ALA A 235 1.07 14.81 15.38
C ALA A 235 0.22 13.77 14.68
N GLU A 236 0.16 13.84 13.36
CA GLU A 236 -0.71 12.99 12.55
C GLU A 236 0.10 12.24 11.50
N LEU A 237 -0.19 10.96 11.35
CA LEU A 237 0.31 10.11 10.29
C LEU A 237 -0.88 9.52 9.53
N ASP A 238 -1.12 10.07 8.34
CA ASP A 238 -2.11 9.53 7.40
C ASP A 238 -1.48 8.42 6.56
N LEU A 239 -1.92 7.18 6.78
CA LEU A 239 -1.37 6.03 6.06
C LEU A 239 -1.75 6.01 4.58
N ARG A 240 -2.72 6.82 4.11
CA ARG A 240 -2.96 7.02 2.67
C ARG A 240 -1.73 7.53 1.93
N MET A 241 -0.89 8.29 2.63
CA MET A 241 0.35 8.87 2.09
C MET A 241 1.57 7.95 2.23
N VAL A 242 1.40 6.77 2.85
CA VAL A 242 2.53 5.90 3.21
C VAL A 242 2.33 4.50 2.68
N GLN A 243 1.30 3.80 3.16
CA GLN A 243 1.05 2.41 2.79
C GLN A 243 -0.38 1.98 3.10
N ARG A 244 -0.90 1.09 2.24
CA ARG A 244 -2.13 0.34 2.48
C ARG A 244 -1.89 -0.73 3.54
N LEU A 245 -2.77 -0.82 4.53
CA LEU A 245 -2.79 -1.93 5.48
C LEU A 245 -3.68 -3.07 4.97
N VAL A 246 -3.39 -4.28 5.42
CA VAL A 246 -4.10 -5.48 4.99
C VAL A 246 -5.37 -5.64 5.82
N GLN A 247 -6.48 -5.94 5.15
CA GLN A 247 -7.78 -6.17 5.78
C GLN A 247 -7.77 -7.45 6.63
N GLY A 248 -8.45 -7.43 7.78
CA GLY A 248 -8.50 -8.54 8.74
C GLY A 248 -7.25 -8.69 9.62
N GLU A 249 -6.24 -7.85 9.44
CA GLU A 249 -4.98 -7.94 10.20
C GLU A 249 -4.96 -6.98 11.39
N THR A 250 -4.28 -7.41 12.45
CA THR A 250 -4.03 -6.60 13.65
C THR A 250 -2.65 -5.96 13.60
N TYR A 251 -2.63 -4.66 13.90
CA TYR A 251 -1.44 -3.83 13.96
C TYR A 251 -1.28 -3.23 15.35
N GLU A 252 -0.04 -2.92 15.69
CA GLU A 252 0.30 -2.11 16.86
C GLU A 252 1.17 -0.95 16.42
N TRP A 253 0.95 0.22 17.03
CA TRP A 253 1.75 1.40 16.77
C TRP A 253 2.11 2.13 18.06
N ARG A 254 3.19 2.89 17.99
CA ARG A 254 3.65 3.79 19.06
C ARG A 254 4.36 4.99 18.46
N VAL A 255 4.58 6.00 19.28
CA VAL A 255 5.21 7.25 18.85
C VAL A 255 6.20 7.71 19.91
N LYS A 256 7.28 8.37 19.49
CA LYS A 256 8.17 9.12 20.38
C LYS A 256 8.25 10.56 19.91
N GLY A 257 8.27 11.50 20.85
CA GLY A 257 8.52 12.91 20.56
C GLY A 257 9.97 13.24 20.82
N THR A 258 10.68 13.78 19.82
CA THR A 258 12.04 14.30 20.00
C THR A 258 11.99 15.82 20.02
N PRO A 259 12.25 16.49 21.15
CA PRO A 259 12.40 17.94 21.20
C PRO A 259 13.57 18.38 20.31
N GLN A 260 13.46 19.52 19.63
CA GLN A 260 14.58 20.05 18.83
C GLN A 260 15.79 20.48 19.68
N SER A 261 15.55 20.82 20.95
CA SER A 261 16.55 21.41 21.85
C SER A 261 17.16 20.43 22.85
N VAL A 262 16.64 19.21 22.96
CA VAL A 262 17.11 18.21 23.94
C VAL A 262 17.06 16.82 23.31
N ALA A 263 18.15 16.07 23.44
CA ALA A 263 18.15 14.64 23.10
C ALA A 263 17.33 13.90 24.17
N GLY A 264 16.08 13.56 23.89
CA GLY A 264 15.30 12.77 24.83
C GLY A 264 13.80 12.80 24.58
N GLY A 265 13.24 11.60 24.48
CA GLY A 265 11.83 11.25 24.46
C GLY A 265 11.76 9.75 24.67
N ASP A 266 10.70 9.26 25.33
CA ASP A 266 10.42 7.83 25.36
C ASP A 266 9.34 7.49 24.36
N TRP A 267 9.24 6.20 24.04
CA TRP A 267 8.14 5.69 23.27
C TRP A 267 6.86 5.68 24.11
N SER A 268 5.74 5.98 23.47
CA SER A 268 4.44 5.63 24.03
C SER A 268 4.33 4.11 24.22
N PRO A 269 3.41 3.65 25.08
CA PRO A 269 2.92 2.29 24.99
C PRO A 269 2.46 1.93 23.58
N TRP A 270 2.46 0.64 23.28
CA TRP A 270 1.86 0.12 22.05
C TRP A 270 0.34 0.28 22.10
N CYS A 271 -0.21 0.93 21.08
CA CYS A 271 -1.65 0.96 20.81
C CYS A 271 -1.99 -0.04 19.70
N GLY A 272 -2.94 -0.95 19.98
CA GLY A 272 -3.39 -1.97 19.04
C GLY A 272 -4.69 -1.59 18.32
N PHE A 273 -4.77 -1.92 17.03
CA PHE A 273 -6.01 -1.84 16.24
C PHE A 273 -6.06 -2.97 15.20
N THR A 274 -7.28 -3.32 14.77
CA THR A 274 -7.52 -4.34 13.75
C THR A 274 -8.24 -3.71 12.58
N ILE A 275 -7.73 -3.93 11.37
CA ILE A 275 -8.44 -3.52 10.16
C ILE A 275 -9.60 -4.48 9.93
N ALA A 276 -10.80 -3.96 9.74
CA ALA A 276 -11.97 -4.77 9.40
C ALA A 276 -11.70 -5.64 8.17
N GLU A 277 -12.29 -6.83 8.11
CA GLU A 277 -12.16 -7.74 6.95
C GLU A 277 -12.63 -7.10 5.65
N LYS A 278 -13.48 -6.08 5.74
CA LYS A 278 -13.98 -5.29 4.63
C LYS A 278 -13.94 -3.83 5.05
N THR A 279 -13.24 -2.99 4.30
CA THR A 279 -13.13 -1.57 4.61
C THR A 279 -13.94 -0.73 3.66
N SER A 280 -14.32 0.46 4.12
CA SER A 280 -15.09 1.39 3.30
C SER A 280 -14.25 2.00 2.17
N ASP A 281 -12.93 2.12 2.35
CA ASP A 281 -12.04 2.85 1.46
C ASP A 281 -11.14 1.97 0.58
N HIS A 282 -11.28 0.64 0.66
CA HIS A 282 -10.54 -0.32 -0.17
C HIS A 282 -11.34 -1.61 -0.38
N LEU A 283 -11.22 -2.24 -1.56
CA LEU A 283 -12.01 -3.43 -1.92
C LEU A 283 -11.46 -4.76 -1.37
N GLY A 284 -10.23 -4.79 -0.87
CA GLY A 284 -9.61 -6.02 -0.36
C GLY A 284 -9.23 -7.06 -1.42
N LEU A 285 -9.29 -6.70 -2.71
CA LEU A 285 -9.00 -7.62 -3.81
C LEU A 285 -7.49 -7.79 -4.00
N ASP A 286 -7.05 -9.01 -4.29
CA ASP A 286 -5.70 -9.26 -4.83
C ASP A 286 -5.55 -8.50 -6.16
N ASP A 287 -4.59 -7.59 -6.21
CA ASP A 287 -4.35 -6.66 -7.32
C ASP A 287 -4.12 -7.39 -8.67
N THR A 288 -3.61 -8.62 -8.65
CA THR A 288 -3.21 -9.39 -9.84
C THR A 288 -4.20 -10.47 -10.24
N ARG A 289 -5.07 -10.89 -9.33
CA ARG A 289 -6.08 -11.92 -9.59
C ARG A 289 -7.19 -11.35 -10.45
N ASP A 290 -7.66 -12.16 -11.39
CA ASP A 290 -8.85 -11.82 -12.18
C ASP A 290 -10.14 -12.14 -11.40
N TYR A 291 -11.10 -11.23 -11.48
CA TYR A 291 -12.44 -11.37 -10.96
C TYR A 291 -13.45 -11.08 -12.07
N THR A 292 -14.48 -11.91 -12.15
CA THR A 292 -15.56 -11.76 -13.13
C THR A 292 -16.83 -11.29 -12.42
N VAL A 293 -17.37 -10.15 -12.86
CA VAL A 293 -18.66 -9.63 -12.41
C VAL A 293 -19.64 -9.72 -13.57
N THR A 294 -20.80 -10.32 -13.33
CA THR A 294 -21.88 -10.42 -14.33
C THR A 294 -23.02 -9.50 -13.92
N ARG A 295 -23.36 -8.54 -14.79
CA ARG A 295 -24.43 -7.56 -14.58
C ARG A 295 -25.13 -7.22 -15.89
N SER A 296 -26.29 -6.57 -15.80
CA SER A 296 -27.04 -6.15 -16.98
C SER A 296 -26.25 -5.12 -17.80
N ALA A 297 -26.48 -5.08 -19.10
CA ALA A 297 -25.90 -4.08 -19.97
C ALA A 297 -26.27 -2.64 -19.54
N ALA A 298 -27.44 -2.44 -18.90
CA ALA A 298 -27.79 -1.16 -18.29
C ALA A 298 -26.78 -0.71 -17.22
N VAL A 299 -26.42 -1.59 -16.29
CA VAL A 299 -25.43 -1.29 -15.25
C VAL A 299 -24.08 -0.95 -15.88
N TRP A 300 -23.62 -1.75 -16.85
CA TRP A 300 -22.34 -1.49 -17.51
C TRP A 300 -22.31 -0.18 -18.30
N ARG A 301 -23.43 0.25 -18.90
CA ARG A 301 -23.54 1.58 -19.51
C ARG A 301 -23.35 2.68 -18.48
N THR A 302 -23.95 2.57 -17.29
CA THR A 302 -23.72 3.50 -16.18
C THR A 302 -22.26 3.50 -15.72
N VAL A 303 -21.62 2.33 -15.65
CA VAL A 303 -20.17 2.24 -15.36
C VAL A 303 -19.35 3.00 -16.40
N LEU A 304 -19.60 2.76 -17.69
CA LEU A 304 -18.88 3.44 -18.76
C LEU A 304 -19.15 4.95 -18.76
N GLU A 305 -20.37 5.39 -18.47
CA GLU A 305 -20.69 6.81 -18.32
C GLU A 305 -19.86 7.44 -17.20
N ALA A 306 -19.86 6.82 -16.01
CA ALA A 306 -19.18 7.34 -14.83
C ALA A 306 -17.65 7.38 -14.97
N LEU A 307 -17.06 6.42 -15.68
CA LEU A 307 -15.62 6.43 -15.96
C LEU A 307 -15.21 7.55 -16.92
N GLY A 308 -16.14 8.05 -17.74
CA GLY A 308 -15.88 9.10 -18.72
C GLY A 308 -14.86 8.71 -19.81
N PRO A 309 -14.66 9.58 -20.82
CA PRO A 309 -13.66 9.36 -21.88
C PRO A 309 -12.24 9.79 -21.47
N VAL A 310 -12.04 10.27 -20.24
CA VAL A 310 -10.80 10.91 -19.82
C VAL A 310 -9.80 9.87 -19.30
N GLU A 311 -8.55 9.95 -19.76
CA GLU A 311 -7.43 9.24 -19.15
C GLU A 311 -7.32 9.64 -17.68
N THR A 312 -7.73 8.75 -16.77
CA THR A 312 -7.28 8.86 -15.37
C THR A 312 -5.76 8.75 -15.36
N GLU A 313 -5.07 9.51 -14.50
CA GLU A 313 -3.63 9.83 -14.45
C GLU A 313 -2.58 8.69 -14.58
N ALA A 314 -2.99 7.44 -14.80
CA ALA A 314 -2.11 6.29 -14.99
C ALA A 314 -2.32 5.55 -16.34
N GLY A 315 -2.99 6.15 -17.34
CA GLY A 315 -3.15 5.58 -18.70
C GLY A 315 -3.99 4.29 -18.82
N LYS A 316 -4.31 3.62 -17.71
CA LYS A 316 -5.09 2.37 -17.68
C LYS A 316 -6.60 2.57 -17.78
N GLY A 317 -7.12 3.77 -17.51
CA GLY A 317 -8.57 4.05 -17.54
C GLY A 317 -9.21 3.76 -18.91
N MET A 318 -8.51 4.09 -19.99
CA MET A 318 -8.94 3.79 -21.36
C MET A 318 -8.95 2.30 -21.66
N ALA A 319 -7.99 1.54 -21.14
CA ALA A 319 -7.93 0.08 -21.32
C ALA A 319 -9.10 -0.62 -20.61
N ILE A 320 -9.39 -0.23 -19.36
CA ILE A 320 -10.53 -0.75 -18.60
C ILE A 320 -11.85 -0.45 -19.32
N ARG A 321 -12.03 0.81 -19.77
CA ARG A 321 -13.20 1.22 -20.54
C ARG A 321 -13.35 0.40 -21.82
N ALA A 322 -12.26 0.18 -22.56
CA ALA A 322 -12.25 -0.64 -23.76
C ALA A 322 -12.63 -2.10 -23.46
N SER A 323 -12.09 -2.71 -22.40
CA SER A 323 -12.44 -4.07 -21.99
C SER A 323 -13.93 -4.22 -21.67
N ILE A 324 -14.52 -3.28 -20.92
CA ILE A 324 -15.95 -3.27 -20.62
C ILE A 324 -16.77 -3.09 -21.90
N ALA A 325 -16.39 -2.12 -22.76
CA ALA A 325 -17.09 -1.87 -24.01
C ALA A 325 -17.04 -3.07 -24.98
N THR A 326 -15.91 -3.76 -25.08
CA THR A 326 -15.77 -4.99 -25.85
C THR A 326 -16.65 -6.11 -25.30
N ALA A 327 -16.70 -6.30 -23.97
CA ALA A 327 -17.60 -7.27 -23.36
C ALA A 327 -19.07 -6.97 -23.66
N MET A 328 -19.44 -5.69 -23.69
CA MET A 328 -20.81 -5.25 -24.02
C MET A 328 -21.16 -5.32 -25.51
N ALA A 329 -20.21 -5.52 -26.42
CA ALA A 329 -20.47 -5.41 -27.86
C ALA A 329 -21.52 -6.43 -28.39
N GLY A 330 -21.72 -7.53 -27.67
CA GLY A 330 -22.75 -8.54 -27.98
C GLY A 330 -24.11 -8.29 -27.32
N ALA A 331 -24.23 -7.32 -26.42
CA ALA A 331 -25.48 -7.03 -25.72
C ALA A 331 -26.42 -6.18 -26.57
N SER A 332 -27.61 -6.70 -26.85
CA SER A 332 -28.62 -6.05 -27.68
C SER A 332 -29.69 -5.34 -26.85
N LYS A 333 -29.97 -5.83 -25.63
CA LYS A 333 -31.00 -5.30 -24.72
C LYS A 333 -30.38 -4.75 -23.45
N ALA A 334 -31.15 -3.97 -22.70
CA ALA A 334 -30.72 -3.41 -21.43
C ALA A 334 -30.49 -4.48 -20.36
N ASP A 335 -31.31 -5.53 -20.36
CA ASP A 335 -31.30 -6.59 -19.35
C ASP A 335 -30.34 -7.74 -19.67
N ASP A 336 -29.67 -7.71 -20.83
CA ASP A 336 -28.71 -8.73 -21.21
C ASP A 336 -27.58 -8.78 -20.17
N LEU A 337 -27.36 -9.96 -19.59
CA LEU A 337 -26.30 -10.19 -18.61
C LEU A 337 -24.95 -10.32 -19.31
N VAL A 338 -24.06 -9.38 -19.01
CA VAL A 338 -22.72 -9.31 -19.59
C VAL A 338 -21.69 -9.62 -18.50
N PRO A 339 -20.86 -10.65 -18.68
CA PRO A 339 -19.72 -10.90 -17.80
C PRO A 339 -18.55 -10.00 -18.18
N VAL A 340 -18.03 -9.26 -17.21
CA VAL A 340 -16.82 -8.46 -17.33
C VAL A 340 -15.76 -9.07 -16.42
N ARG A 341 -14.59 -9.38 -16.98
CA ARG A 341 -13.43 -9.91 -16.24
C ARG A 341 -12.33 -8.85 -16.20
N LEU A 342 -11.91 -8.48 -14.99
CA LEU A 342 -10.85 -7.51 -14.73
C LEU A 342 -9.98 -7.97 -13.56
N THR A 343 -8.77 -7.42 -13.46
CA THR A 343 -7.90 -7.63 -12.29
C THR A 343 -8.45 -6.92 -11.05
N GLY A 344 -8.02 -7.31 -9.84
CA GLY A 344 -8.42 -6.62 -8.61
C GLY A 344 -8.01 -5.13 -8.56
N ASP A 345 -6.86 -4.81 -9.14
CA ASP A 345 -6.38 -3.43 -9.32
C ASP A 345 -7.31 -2.63 -10.25
N ASP A 346 -7.75 -3.24 -11.36
CA ASP A 346 -8.69 -2.61 -12.28
C ASP A 346 -10.10 -2.46 -11.68
N TRP A 347 -10.58 -3.44 -10.91
CA TRP A 347 -11.84 -3.31 -10.17
C TRP A 347 -11.79 -2.17 -9.16
N SER A 348 -10.67 -2.02 -8.44
CA SER A 348 -10.47 -0.91 -7.51
C SER A 348 -10.55 0.45 -8.21
N ARG A 349 -10.05 0.55 -9.45
CA ARG A 349 -10.20 1.75 -10.29
C ARG A 349 -11.63 1.96 -10.78
N VAL A 350 -12.33 0.90 -11.17
CA VAL A 350 -13.74 0.97 -11.59
C VAL A 350 -14.61 1.52 -10.46
N VAL A 351 -14.53 0.89 -9.28
CA VAL A 351 -15.31 1.30 -8.11
C VAL A 351 -14.89 2.68 -7.61
N GLY A 352 -13.58 2.98 -7.58
CA GLY A 352 -13.09 4.31 -7.22
C GLY A 352 -13.55 5.41 -8.19
N GLY A 353 -13.57 5.14 -9.50
CA GLY A 353 -14.09 6.05 -10.51
C GLY A 353 -15.59 6.31 -10.37
N LEU A 354 -16.37 5.25 -10.13
CA LEU A 354 -17.80 5.34 -9.82
C LEU A 354 -18.06 6.12 -8.54
N ALA A 355 -17.37 5.82 -7.45
CA ALA A 355 -17.53 6.49 -6.15
C ALA A 355 -17.19 7.98 -6.26
N ARG A 356 -16.10 8.33 -6.97
CA ARG A 356 -15.76 9.73 -7.27
C ARG A 356 -16.87 10.45 -8.02
N ARG A 357 -17.42 9.83 -9.07
CA ARG A 357 -18.52 10.40 -9.85
C ARG A 357 -19.80 10.52 -9.03
N ALA A 358 -20.14 9.49 -8.26
CA ALA A 358 -21.29 9.46 -7.36
C ALA A 358 -21.21 10.57 -6.32
N SER A 359 -20.03 10.80 -5.77
CA SER A 359 -19.75 11.87 -4.81
C SER A 359 -19.85 13.26 -5.46
N ALA A 360 -19.21 13.47 -6.61
CA ALA A 360 -19.22 14.74 -7.32
C ALA A 360 -20.63 15.19 -7.75
N ASP A 361 -21.45 14.25 -8.21
CA ASP A 361 -22.81 14.52 -8.67
C ASP A 361 -23.86 14.40 -7.55
N GLY A 362 -23.47 13.92 -6.37
CA GLY A 362 -24.40 13.57 -5.28
C GLY A 362 -25.42 12.49 -5.66
N SER A 363 -25.13 11.64 -6.65
CA SER A 363 -26.08 10.72 -7.28
C SER A 363 -26.28 9.43 -6.47
N PRO A 364 -27.49 9.17 -5.91
CA PRO A 364 -27.78 7.91 -5.25
C PRO A 364 -27.72 6.70 -6.20
N GLY A 365 -28.02 6.92 -7.49
CA GLY A 365 -27.98 5.87 -8.51
C GLY A 365 -26.56 5.36 -8.77
N HIS A 366 -25.56 6.25 -8.82
CA HIS A 366 -24.16 5.83 -8.94
C HIS A 366 -23.66 5.12 -7.68
N TRP A 367 -24.07 5.56 -6.48
CA TRP A 367 -23.77 4.85 -5.24
C TRP A 367 -24.39 3.45 -5.19
N ALA A 368 -25.60 3.27 -5.72
CA ALA A 368 -26.22 1.95 -5.83
C ALA A 368 -25.40 1.00 -6.73
N VAL A 369 -24.82 1.52 -7.82
CA VAL A 369 -23.93 0.73 -8.69
C VAL A 369 -22.59 0.40 -8.00
N VAL A 370 -22.05 1.33 -7.20
CA VAL A 370 -20.86 1.08 -6.36
C VAL A 370 -21.11 -0.07 -5.39
N ASP A 371 -22.23 -0.02 -4.67
CA ASP A 371 -22.63 -1.03 -3.70
C ASP A 371 -22.83 -2.39 -4.38
N ASP A 372 -23.55 -2.42 -5.50
CA ASP A 372 -23.83 -3.65 -6.26
C ASP A 372 -22.56 -4.32 -6.79
N ILE A 373 -21.64 -3.55 -7.38
CA ILE A 373 -20.37 -4.09 -7.90
C ILE A 373 -19.48 -4.56 -6.75
N SER A 374 -19.36 -3.78 -5.67
CA SER A 374 -18.58 -4.18 -4.50
C SER A 374 -19.11 -5.46 -3.87
N PHE A 375 -20.43 -5.57 -3.71
CA PHE A 375 -21.08 -6.78 -3.21
C PHE A 375 -20.82 -7.98 -4.12
N ALA A 376 -20.87 -7.81 -5.45
CA ALA A 376 -20.53 -8.85 -6.42
C ALA A 376 -19.09 -9.38 -6.26
N LEU A 377 -18.18 -8.50 -5.84
CA LEU A 377 -16.77 -8.79 -5.62
C LEU A 377 -16.50 -9.35 -4.21
N GLY A 378 -17.54 -9.48 -3.38
CA GLY A 378 -17.41 -9.91 -1.98
C GLY A 378 -16.89 -8.82 -1.05
N GLY A 379 -16.81 -7.57 -1.50
CA GLY A 379 -16.29 -6.42 -0.74
C GLY A 379 -17.26 -5.89 0.33
N HIS A 380 -16.94 -4.70 0.85
CA HIS A 380 -17.80 -3.96 1.77
C HIS A 380 -19.13 -3.60 1.07
N PRO A 381 -20.30 -3.67 1.74
CA PRO A 381 -21.58 -3.39 1.11
C PRO A 381 -21.74 -1.93 0.66
N HIS A 382 -21.04 -1.02 1.33
CA HIS A 382 -21.12 0.42 1.09
C HIS A 382 -19.72 1.05 1.02
N PRO A 383 -18.86 0.69 0.05
CA PRO A 383 -17.53 1.27 -0.01
C PRO A 383 -17.63 2.73 -0.46
N THR A 384 -16.94 3.62 0.25
CA THR A 384 -16.80 5.03 -0.10
C THR A 384 -15.60 5.27 -1.02
N MET A 385 -14.61 4.37 -1.01
CA MET A 385 -13.30 4.55 -1.67
C MET A 385 -12.62 5.88 -1.25
N GLY A 386 -12.93 6.39 -0.06
CA GLY A 386 -12.44 7.67 0.45
C GLY A 386 -13.23 8.90 0.00
N PHE A 387 -14.32 8.75 -0.76
CA PHE A 387 -15.18 9.85 -1.22
C PHE A 387 -16.41 10.05 -0.32
N PRO A 388 -16.85 11.28 -0.07
CA PRO A 388 -18.03 11.53 0.76
C PRO A 388 -19.31 11.02 0.09
N ARG A 389 -20.16 10.35 0.87
CA ARG A 389 -21.46 9.82 0.45
C ARG A 389 -22.59 10.71 0.97
N PRO A 390 -23.61 11.05 0.16
CA PRO A 390 -24.76 11.83 0.64
C PRO A 390 -25.43 11.16 1.84
N GLY A 391 -25.64 11.90 2.93
CA GLY A 391 -26.30 11.40 4.14
C GLY A 391 -25.40 10.67 5.14
N ALA A 392 -24.14 10.37 4.79
CA ALA A 392 -23.15 10.01 5.80
C ALA A 392 -22.68 11.32 6.45
N ALA A 393 -22.94 11.49 7.75
CA ALA A 393 -22.31 12.56 8.51
C ALA A 393 -20.79 12.44 8.32
N GLN A 394 -20.14 13.49 7.82
CA GLN A 394 -18.68 13.53 7.85
C GLN A 394 -18.26 13.44 9.33
N PRO A 395 -17.44 12.46 9.74
CA PRO A 395 -16.79 12.56 11.04
C PRO A 395 -15.97 13.85 11.04
N ALA A 396 -16.22 14.69 12.04
CA ALA A 396 -15.66 16.02 12.20
C ALA A 396 -14.13 16.01 12.35
#